data_AF-A0A2N2VFQ8-F1
#
_entry.id   AF-A0A2N2VFQ8-F1
#
_cell.length_a   1.000
_cell.length_b   1.000
_cell.length_c   1.000
_cell.angle_alpha   90.00
_cell.angle_beta   90.00
_cell.angle_gamma   90.00
#
_symmetry.space_group_name_H-M   'P 1'
#
loop_
_entity.id
_entity.type
_entity.pdbx_description
1 polymer ?
#
loop_
_entity_poly.entity_id
_entity_poly.type
_entity_poly.pdbx_seq_one_letter_code
_entity_poly.pdbx_strand_id
1 'polypeptide(L)'
;MNQASTNDPSQRFGKIFKALMVYCVLVWLWGLGLLMIWPWQKGGEWLPEFPLIAVCSDDTRCIIPYGELNQAKAVGKFKTLQPPSDTGDMAYQQLSVQWKRLQGGVETKVSAWNFQTTVRYRIDEEIPVLVEYQEIGGKVFLIAIGGALLTLIGLYLRKLRGQ
;
A
#
# COMPACT_ATOMS: atom_id res chain seq x y z
N MET A 1 46.02 3.27 37.11
CA MET A 1 45.65 2.61 35.84
C MET A 1 44.23 2.06 36.00
N ASN A 2 43.21 2.84 35.62
CA ASN A 2 41.82 2.39 35.70
C ASN A 2 41.51 1.58 34.45
N GLN A 3 41.42 0.26 34.61
CA GLN A 3 40.76 -0.58 33.61
C GLN A 3 39.29 -0.16 33.57
N ALA A 4 38.93 0.63 32.56
CA ALA A 4 37.53 0.85 32.21
C ALA A 4 36.96 -0.51 31.82
N SER A 5 36.25 -1.13 32.76
CA SER A 5 35.55 -2.39 32.54
C SER A 5 34.63 -2.21 31.35
N THR A 6 34.86 -3.00 30.29
CA THR A 6 34.03 -3.08 29.08
C THR A 6 32.60 -3.60 29.36
N ASN A 7 32.21 -3.68 30.63
CA ASN A 7 30.94 -4.17 31.15
C ASN A 7 30.10 -3.11 31.87
N ASP A 8 30.39 -1.81 31.70
CA ASP A 8 29.47 -0.77 32.18
C ASP A 8 28.11 -0.88 31.45
N PRO A 9 27.00 -1.15 32.17
CA PRO A 9 25.67 -1.27 31.57
C PRO A 9 25.25 -0.02 30.79
N SER A 10 25.69 1.17 31.22
CA SER A 10 25.36 2.44 30.56
C SER A 10 25.99 2.54 29.16
N GLN A 11 27.24 2.09 29.02
CA GLN A 11 27.97 2.08 27.75
C GLN A 11 27.40 1.04 26.78
N ARG A 12 26.97 -0.12 27.30
CA ARG A 12 26.28 -1.15 26.51
C ARG A 12 24.92 -0.65 26.02
N PHE A 13 24.15 -0.02 26.89
CA PHE A 13 22.88 0.60 26.53
C PHE A 13 23.05 1.67 25.45
N GLY A 14 24.02 2.57 25.59
CA GLY A 14 24.28 3.62 24.60
C GLY A 14 24.62 3.07 23.20
N LYS A 15 25.35 1.95 23.12
CA LYS A 15 25.64 1.27 21.84
C LYS A 15 24.38 0.67 21.21
N ILE A 16 23.53 0.02 22.01
CA ILE A 16 22.27 -0.58 21.55
C ILE A 16 21.29 0.52 21.11
N PHE A 17 21.15 1.57 21.91
CA PHE A 17 20.29 2.71 21.59
C PHE A 17 20.70 3.38 20.28
N LYS A 18 22.00 3.60 20.06
CA LYS A 18 22.50 4.13 18.80
C LYS A 18 22.20 3.19 17.62
N ALA A 19 22.37 1.88 17.79
CA ALA A 19 22.04 0.90 16.76
C ALA A 19 20.54 0.93 16.41
N LEU A 20 19.68 1.06 17.43
CA LEU A 20 18.23 1.18 17.27
C LEU A 20 17.85 2.46 16.51
N MET A 21 18.46 3.61 16.83
CA MET A 21 18.21 4.86 16.10
C MET A 21 18.61 4.74 14.62
N VAL A 22 19.77 4.16 14.34
CA VAL A 22 20.20 3.90 12.95
C VAL A 22 19.23 2.94 12.26
N TYR A 23 18.79 1.89 12.95
CA TYR A 23 17.80 0.96 12.43
C TYR A 23 16.48 1.65 12.06
N CYS A 24 15.94 2.52 12.91
CA CYS A 24 14.73 3.26 12.62
C CYS A 24 14.84 4.11 11.34
N VAL A 25 15.99 4.77 11.14
CA VAL A 25 16.26 5.54 9.92
C VAL A 25 16.36 4.62 8.70
N LEU A 26 17.03 3.46 8.83
CA LEU A 26 17.14 2.48 7.75
C LEU A 26 15.77 1.91 7.37
N VAL A 27 14.88 1.64 8.33
CA VAL A 27 13.50 1.19 8.06
C VAL A 27 12.75 2.24 7.25
N TRP A 28 12.92 3.53 7.58
CA TRP A 28 12.34 4.63 6.81
C TRP A 28 12.87 4.68 5.37
N LEU A 29 14.19 4.57 5.19
CA LEU A 29 14.80 4.59 3.85
C LEU A 29 14.33 3.41 2.99
N TRP A 30 14.30 2.20 3.57
CA TRP A 30 13.78 1.02 2.89
C TRP A 30 12.28 1.15 2.60
N GLY A 31 11.49 1.64 3.55
CA GLY A 31 10.06 1.87 3.37
C GLY A 31 9.77 2.83 2.22
N LEU A 32 10.40 4.01 2.21
CA LEU A 32 10.24 4.99 1.14
C LEU A 32 10.73 4.46 -0.21
N GLY A 33 11.88 3.77 -0.24
CA GLY A 33 12.40 3.16 -1.46
C GLY A 33 11.45 2.10 -2.02
N LEU A 34 10.92 1.24 -1.16
CA LEU A 34 9.94 0.23 -1.56
C LEU A 34 8.64 0.87 -2.02
N LEU A 35 8.12 1.92 -1.36
CA LEU A 35 6.91 2.62 -1.81
C LEU A 35 7.04 3.16 -3.24
N MET A 36 8.23 3.67 -3.61
CA MET A 36 8.47 4.20 -4.96
C MET A 36 8.65 3.11 -6.02
N ILE A 37 9.21 1.96 -5.64
CA ILE A 37 9.62 0.91 -6.59
C ILE A 37 8.66 -0.29 -6.53
N TRP A 38 7.64 -0.26 -5.66
CA TRP A 38 6.78 -1.42 -5.42
C TRP A 38 6.12 -1.86 -6.73
N PRO A 39 6.29 -3.12 -7.14
CA PRO A 39 5.88 -3.54 -8.47
C PRO A 39 4.36 -3.59 -8.57
N TRP A 40 3.86 -3.14 -9.72
CA TRP A 40 2.49 -3.42 -10.14
C TRP A 40 2.38 -4.89 -10.52
N GLN A 41 1.38 -5.57 -9.97
CA GLN A 41 1.03 -6.93 -10.34
C GLN A 41 0.01 -6.88 -11.47
N LYS A 42 0.23 -7.63 -12.55
CA LYS A 42 -0.67 -7.67 -13.71
C LYS A 42 -1.66 -8.81 -13.57
N GLY A 43 -2.93 -8.56 -13.90
CA GLY A 43 -4.01 -9.53 -13.79
C GLY A 43 -4.28 -9.95 -12.34
N GLY A 44 -4.88 -11.12 -12.16
CA GLY A 44 -5.31 -11.65 -10.87
C GLY A 44 -6.82 -11.78 -10.76
N GLU A 45 -7.28 -12.25 -9.60
CA GLU A 45 -8.70 -12.25 -9.26
C GLU A 45 -9.05 -10.95 -8.55
N TRP A 46 -10.24 -10.43 -8.84
CA TRP A 46 -10.78 -9.32 -8.09
C TRP A 46 -11.05 -9.73 -6.65
N LEU A 47 -10.66 -8.87 -5.69
CA LEU A 47 -11.12 -9.02 -4.32
C LEU A 47 -12.63 -8.72 -4.30
N PRO A 48 -13.48 -9.64 -3.81
CA PRO A 48 -14.93 -9.45 -3.78
C PRO A 48 -15.37 -8.17 -3.05
N GLU A 49 -14.64 -7.80 -2.00
CA GLU A 49 -14.85 -6.61 -1.19
C GLU A 49 -14.30 -5.32 -1.82
N PHE A 50 -13.59 -5.39 -2.95
CA PHE A 50 -12.97 -4.20 -3.53
C PHE A 50 -14.04 -3.20 -3.98
N PRO A 51 -14.04 -1.97 -3.43
CA PRO A 51 -15.04 -0.97 -3.75
C PRO A 51 -14.82 -0.38 -5.14
N LEU A 52 -15.80 -0.53 -6.02
CA LEU A 52 -15.82 0.10 -7.34
C LEU A 52 -16.68 1.36 -7.32
N ILE A 53 -16.21 2.41 -7.98
CA ILE A 53 -16.99 3.62 -8.22
C ILE A 53 -18.02 3.36 -9.32
N ALA A 54 -19.25 3.75 -9.07
CA ALA A 54 -20.36 3.66 -10.01
C ALA A 54 -21.24 4.92 -9.94
N VAL A 55 -22.10 5.06 -10.93
CA VAL A 55 -23.22 6.01 -10.91
C VAL A 55 -24.48 5.23 -10.60
N CYS A 56 -25.13 5.56 -9.48
CA CYS A 56 -26.36 4.94 -9.03
C CYS A 56 -27.56 5.31 -9.90
N SER A 57 -28.68 4.60 -9.73
CA SER A 57 -29.91 4.83 -10.49
C SER A 57 -30.47 6.25 -10.35
N ASP A 58 -30.18 6.92 -9.25
CA ASP A 58 -30.54 8.30 -8.91
C ASP A 58 -29.55 9.36 -9.44
N ASP A 59 -28.63 8.98 -10.34
CA ASP A 59 -27.54 9.84 -10.85
C ASP A 59 -26.56 10.32 -9.77
N THR A 60 -26.61 9.74 -8.58
CA THR A 60 -25.62 9.99 -7.53
C THR A 60 -24.42 9.07 -7.68
N ARG A 61 -23.32 9.47 -7.05
CA ARG A 61 -22.09 8.68 -7.02
C ARG A 61 -22.23 7.65 -5.92
N CYS A 62 -21.95 6.39 -6.21
CA CYS A 62 -22.02 5.34 -5.22
C CYS A 62 -20.91 4.31 -5.40
N ILE A 63 -20.71 3.53 -4.35
CA ILE A 63 -19.67 2.51 -4.31
C ILE A 63 -20.31 1.15 -4.20
N ILE A 64 -19.88 0.24 -5.06
CA ILE A 64 -20.40 -1.12 -5.14
C ILE A 64 -19.20 -2.08 -5.03
N PRO A 65 -19.18 -2.99 -4.05
CA PRO A 65 -18.17 -4.04 -3.99
C PRO A 65 -18.23 -4.93 -5.23
N TYR A 66 -17.08 -5.33 -5.77
CA TYR A 66 -17.02 -6.17 -6.97
C TYR A 66 -17.86 -7.45 -6.85
N GLY A 67 -17.83 -8.12 -5.69
CA GLY A 67 -18.59 -9.35 -5.44
C GLY A 67 -20.11 -9.16 -5.48
N GLU A 68 -20.60 -7.94 -5.27
CA GLU A 68 -22.03 -7.61 -5.32
C GLU A 68 -22.47 -7.10 -6.70
N LEU A 69 -21.53 -6.89 -7.63
CA LEU A 69 -21.77 -6.21 -8.89
C LEU A 69 -22.86 -6.87 -9.74
N ASN A 70 -22.83 -8.20 -9.86
CA ASN A 70 -23.82 -8.95 -10.64
C ASN A 70 -25.23 -8.82 -10.07
N GLN A 71 -25.36 -8.87 -8.73
CA GLN A 71 -26.65 -8.69 -8.06
C GLN A 71 -27.13 -7.24 -8.17
N ALA A 72 -26.21 -6.28 -8.01
CA ALA A 72 -26.52 -4.86 -8.16
C ALA A 72 -26.97 -4.51 -9.59
N LYS A 73 -26.39 -5.16 -10.61
CA LYS A 73 -26.81 -5.00 -12.01
C LYS A 73 -28.20 -5.60 -12.25
N ALA A 74 -28.45 -6.81 -11.74
CA ALA A 74 -29.75 -7.47 -11.88
C ALA A 74 -30.91 -6.69 -11.24
N VAL A 75 -30.64 -5.99 -10.13
CA VAL A 75 -31.63 -5.18 -9.40
C VAL A 75 -31.66 -3.70 -9.89
N GLY A 76 -30.82 -3.34 -10.87
CA GLY A 76 -30.78 -1.98 -11.42
C GLY A 76 -30.29 -0.92 -10.43
N LYS A 77 -29.43 -1.31 -9.46
CA LYS A 77 -28.90 -0.39 -8.44
C LYS A 77 -27.97 0.68 -9.01
N PHE A 78 -27.33 0.42 -10.16
CA PHE A 78 -26.46 1.37 -10.84
C PHE A 78 -26.75 1.45 -12.33
N LYS A 79 -26.46 2.62 -12.91
CA LYS A 79 -26.59 2.91 -14.35
C LYS A 79 -25.31 2.61 -15.10
N THR A 80 -24.16 2.98 -14.54
CA THR A 80 -22.87 2.80 -15.20
C THR A 80 -21.75 2.65 -14.18
N LEU A 81 -20.71 1.89 -14.53
CA LEU A 81 -19.46 1.81 -13.79
C LEU A 81 -18.45 2.88 -14.20
N GLN A 82 -18.82 3.72 -15.16
CA GLN A 82 -17.95 4.77 -15.62
C GLN A 82 -17.94 5.90 -14.59
N PRO A 83 -16.77 6.35 -14.11
CA PRO A 83 -16.71 7.36 -13.06
C PRO A 83 -17.39 8.65 -13.53
N PRO A 84 -18.15 9.33 -12.67
CA PRO A 84 -18.90 10.53 -13.04
C PRO A 84 -18.00 11.75 -13.31
N SER A 85 -16.77 11.74 -12.79
CA SER A 85 -15.76 12.77 -12.99
C SER A 85 -14.39 12.15 -13.29
N ASP A 86 -13.50 12.90 -13.93
CA ASP A 86 -12.15 12.44 -14.24
C ASP A 86 -11.34 12.12 -13.00
N THR A 87 -11.56 12.83 -11.89
CA THR A 87 -11.00 12.53 -10.58
C THR A 87 -12.03 12.75 -9.49
N GLY A 88 -11.90 12.03 -8.38
CA GLY A 88 -12.68 12.30 -7.18
C GLY A 88 -12.28 11.43 -6.00
N ASP A 89 -12.90 11.69 -4.86
CA ASP A 89 -12.75 10.95 -3.62
C ASP A 89 -14.12 10.77 -2.97
N MET A 90 -14.30 9.63 -2.30
CA MET A 90 -15.49 9.33 -1.53
C MET A 90 -15.11 8.45 -0.33
N ALA A 91 -15.68 8.77 0.83
CA ALA A 91 -15.60 7.91 2.00
C ALA A 91 -16.56 6.72 1.84
N TYR A 92 -16.05 5.53 2.11
CA TYR A 92 -16.83 4.29 2.13
C TYR A 92 -16.49 3.49 3.37
N GLN A 93 -17.44 3.44 4.31
CA GLN A 93 -17.23 2.82 5.63
C GLN A 93 -16.01 3.43 6.36
N GLN A 94 -14.92 2.67 6.52
CA GLN A 94 -13.66 3.09 7.13
C GLN A 94 -12.54 3.35 6.10
N LEU A 95 -12.90 3.38 4.81
CA LEU A 95 -11.98 3.52 3.67
C LEU A 95 -12.21 4.86 2.97
N SER A 96 -11.14 5.43 2.43
CA SER A 96 -11.21 6.49 1.42
C SER A 96 -10.96 5.86 0.05
N VAL A 97 -11.90 6.09 -0.86
CA VAL A 97 -11.89 5.59 -2.24
C VAL A 97 -11.69 6.77 -3.17
N GLN A 98 -10.51 6.84 -3.77
CA GLN A 98 -10.12 7.84 -4.75
C GLN A 98 -10.13 7.21 -6.13
N TRP A 99 -10.59 7.95 -7.14
CA TRP A 99 -10.53 7.47 -8.52
C TRP A 99 -9.91 8.52 -9.44
N LYS A 100 -9.35 8.01 -10.54
CA LYS A 100 -8.80 8.78 -11.64
C LYS A 100 -9.08 8.07 -12.96
N ARG A 101 -9.66 8.78 -13.92
CA ARG A 101 -9.84 8.30 -15.29
C ARG A 101 -8.50 8.38 -16.03
N LEU A 102 -8.16 7.32 -16.73
CA LEU A 102 -6.96 7.19 -17.56
C LEU A 102 -7.39 6.98 -19.02
N GLN A 103 -6.50 7.27 -19.99
CA GLN A 103 -6.81 7.10 -21.42
C GLN A 103 -7.22 5.68 -21.82
N GLY A 104 -6.88 4.67 -21.01
CA GLY A 104 -7.22 3.26 -21.26
C GLY A 104 -8.06 2.59 -20.18
N GLY A 105 -8.61 3.34 -19.20
CA GLY A 105 -9.35 2.74 -18.09
C GLY A 105 -9.56 3.66 -16.90
N VAL A 106 -9.70 3.08 -15.72
CA VAL A 106 -9.88 3.76 -14.44
C VAL A 106 -8.83 3.26 -13.45
N GLU A 107 -8.23 4.17 -12.71
CA GLU A 107 -7.42 3.87 -11.54
C GLU A 107 -8.22 4.21 -10.29
N THR A 108 -8.46 3.22 -9.44
CA THR A 108 -9.11 3.39 -8.14
C THR A 108 -8.14 3.04 -7.04
N LYS A 109 -7.91 3.99 -6.14
CA LYS A 109 -7.09 3.85 -4.95
C LYS A 109 -8.00 3.79 -3.73
N VAL A 110 -7.87 2.71 -2.98
CA VAL A 110 -8.56 2.47 -1.73
C VAL A 110 -7.54 2.55 -0.61
N SER A 111 -7.77 3.40 0.37
CA SER A 111 -6.85 3.58 1.50
C SER A 111 -7.57 3.53 2.83
N ALA A 112 -6.92 2.87 3.78
CA ALA A 112 -7.21 2.93 5.20
C ALA A 112 -5.97 3.48 5.93
N TRP A 113 -6.04 3.60 7.26
CA TRP A 113 -4.92 4.09 8.06
C TRP A 113 -3.64 3.22 7.95
N ASN A 114 -3.79 1.92 7.65
CA ASN A 114 -2.72 0.91 7.65
C ASN A 114 -2.42 0.28 6.29
N PHE A 115 -3.22 0.54 5.26
CA PHE A 115 -2.99 -0.02 3.93
C PHE A 115 -3.50 0.91 2.83
N GLN A 116 -2.95 0.70 1.65
CA GLN A 116 -3.38 1.35 0.42
C GLN A 116 -3.34 0.32 -0.72
N THR A 117 -4.47 0.10 -1.37
CA THR A 117 -4.59 -0.76 -2.54
C THR A 117 -5.01 0.08 -3.73
N THR A 118 -4.19 0.09 -4.78
CA THR A 118 -4.46 0.81 -6.02
C THR A 118 -4.72 -0.18 -7.13
N VAL A 119 -5.83 -0.04 -7.83
CA VAL A 119 -6.25 -0.95 -8.90
C VAL A 119 -6.49 -0.16 -10.17
N ARG A 120 -5.93 -0.65 -11.27
CA ARG A 120 -6.20 -0.18 -12.63
C ARG A 120 -7.04 -1.20 -13.35
N TYR A 121 -8.19 -0.77 -13.85
CA TYR A 121 -9.12 -1.63 -14.56
C TYR A 121 -9.65 -0.94 -15.81
N ARG A 122 -10.09 -1.74 -16.78
CA ARG A 122 -10.86 -1.27 -17.94
C ARG A 122 -12.30 -1.63 -17.75
N ILE A 123 -13.18 -0.94 -18.47
CA ILE A 123 -14.60 -1.25 -18.49
C ILE A 123 -14.90 -1.70 -19.90
N ASP A 124 -15.00 -3.02 -20.08
CA ASP A 124 -15.32 -3.65 -21.36
C ASP A 124 -16.79 -4.12 -21.26
N GLU A 125 -17.71 -3.52 -22.04
CA GLU A 125 -19.15 -3.85 -22.01
C GLU A 125 -19.77 -3.83 -20.60
N GLU A 126 -19.42 -2.83 -19.79
CA GLU A 126 -19.84 -2.67 -18.38
C GLU A 126 -19.31 -3.77 -17.43
N ILE A 127 -18.30 -4.51 -17.84
CA ILE A 127 -17.61 -5.48 -16.99
C ILE A 127 -16.23 -4.89 -16.63
N PRO A 128 -15.93 -4.72 -15.34
CA PRO A 128 -14.63 -4.21 -14.91
C PRO A 128 -13.59 -5.33 -15.04
N VAL A 129 -12.64 -5.14 -15.96
CA VAL A 129 -11.53 -6.06 -16.22
C VAL A 129 -10.29 -5.56 -15.49
N LEU A 130 -9.80 -6.36 -14.54
CA LEU A 130 -8.60 -6.06 -13.78
C LEU A 130 -7.38 -6.07 -14.71
N VAL A 131 -6.66 -4.95 -14.80
CA VAL A 131 -5.43 -4.86 -15.61
C VAL A 131 -4.23 -5.02 -14.71
N GLU A 132 -4.14 -4.17 -13.68
CA GLU A 132 -3.02 -4.14 -12.75
C GLU A 132 -3.51 -3.78 -11.35
N TYR A 133 -2.84 -4.28 -10.33
CA TYR A 133 -3.06 -3.85 -8.96
C TYR A 133 -1.74 -3.68 -8.23
N GLN A 134 -1.75 -2.81 -7.24
CA GLN A 134 -0.63 -2.50 -6.36
C GLN A 134 -1.15 -2.43 -4.93
N GLU A 135 -0.75 -3.41 -4.12
CA GLU A 135 -1.09 -3.45 -2.71
C GLU A 135 0.11 -2.98 -1.89
N ILE A 136 -0.06 -1.88 -1.19
CA ILE A 136 0.87 -1.33 -0.21
C ILE A 136 0.27 -1.60 1.17
N GLY A 137 0.76 -2.63 1.82
CA GLY A 137 0.28 -3.06 3.14
C GLY A 137 1.39 -3.65 4.00
N GLY A 138 1.02 -4.52 4.93
CA GLY A 138 1.95 -5.10 5.92
C GLY A 138 3.14 -5.81 5.29
N LYS A 139 2.99 -6.43 4.11
CA LYS A 139 4.09 -7.10 3.41
C LYS A 139 5.24 -6.15 3.05
N VAL A 140 4.93 -4.96 2.54
CA VAL A 140 5.94 -3.94 2.20
C VAL A 140 6.71 -3.54 3.45
N PHE A 141 5.98 -3.32 4.54
CA PHE A 141 6.56 -2.95 5.83
C PHE A 141 7.48 -4.04 6.40
N LEU A 142 7.09 -5.32 6.33
CA LEU A 142 7.92 -6.44 6.77
C LEU A 142 9.20 -6.57 5.94
N ILE A 143 9.13 -6.35 4.63
CA ILE A 143 10.33 -6.33 3.77
C ILE A 143 11.23 -5.15 4.14
N ALA A 144 10.67 -3.98 4.46
CA ALA A 144 11.45 -2.82 4.89
C ALA A 144 12.22 -3.08 6.20
N ILE A 145 11.55 -3.70 7.18
CA ILE A 145 12.16 -4.18 8.44
C ILE A 145 13.32 -5.15 8.14
N GLY A 146 13.08 -6.16 7.30
CA GLY A 146 14.11 -7.15 6.96
C GLY A 146 15.32 -6.53 6.23
N GLY A 147 15.07 -5.67 5.24
CA GLY A 147 16.11 -4.95 4.50
C GLY A 147 16.94 -4.04 5.40
N ALA A 148 16.29 -3.32 6.32
CA ALA A 148 16.97 -2.47 7.29
C ALA A 148 17.84 -3.27 8.25
N LEU A 149 17.38 -4.44 8.70
CA LEU A 149 18.14 -5.31 9.59
C LEU A 149 19.40 -5.84 8.90
N LEU A 150 19.27 -6.36 7.67
CA LEU A 150 20.41 -6.83 6.89
C LEU A 150 21.41 -5.71 6.60
N THR A 151 20.92 -4.51 6.30
CA THR A 151 21.76 -3.33 6.09
C THR A 151 22.53 -2.96 7.36
N LEU A 152 21.87 -2.95 8.52
CA LEU A 152 22.52 -2.69 9.80
C LEU A 152 23.60 -3.73 10.11
N ILE A 153 23.30 -5.02 9.93
CA ILE A 153 24.28 -6.11 10.11
C ILE A 153 25.48 -5.88 9.19
N GLY A 154 25.25 -5.56 7.91
CA GLY A 154 26.31 -5.26 6.95
C GLY A 154 27.20 -4.08 7.36
N LEU A 155 26.60 -3.00 7.87
CA LEU A 155 27.35 -1.83 8.38
C LEU A 155 28.26 -2.20 9.56
N TYR A 156 27.76 -3.00 10.50
CA TYR A 156 28.54 -3.44 11.67
C TYR A 156 29.65 -4.44 11.28
N LEU A 157 29.37 -5.39 10.38
CA LEU A 157 30.38 -6.31 9.86
C LEU A 157 31.48 -5.55 9.10
N ARG A 158 31.13 -4.53 8.31
CA ARG A 158 32.12 -3.67 7.63
C ARG A 158 32.97 -2.91 8.64
N LYS A 159 32.36 -2.37 9.71
CA LYS A 159 33.08 -1.67 10.77
C LYS A 159 34.09 -2.58 11.49
N LEU A 160 33.75 -3.86 11.69
CA LEU A 160 34.65 -4.84 12.30
C LEU A 160 35.81 -5.25 11.38
N ARG A 161 35.64 -5.17 10.06
CA ARG A 161 36.69 -5.48 9.07
C ARG A 161 37.62 -4.30 8.74
N GLY A 162 37.18 -3.08 9.04
CA GLY A 162 37.95 -1.85 8.81
C GLY A 162 38.73 -1.36 10.03
N GLN A 163 38.71 -2.12 11.14
CA GLN A 163 39.63 -2.01 12.27
C GLN A 163 40.71 -3.07 12.13
#